data_AF-A0A2B7GW10-F1
#
_entry.id   AF-A0A2B7GW10-F1
#
_cell.length_a   1.000
_cell.length_b   1.000
_cell.length_c   1.000
_cell.angle_alpha   90.00
_cell.angle_beta   90.00
_cell.angle_gamma   90.00
#
_symmetry.space_group_name_H-M   'P 1'
#
loop_
_entity.id
_entity.type
_entity.pdbx_description
1 polymer ?
#
loop_
_entity_poly.entity_id
_entity_poly.type
_entity_poly.pdbx_seq_one_letter_code
_entity_poly.pdbx_strand_id
1 'polypeptide(L)'
;MPPSRPFFDPDTGELDTDPLIEEAIPLTRLIGAIVLVALVPLLFRAVFGGLLGLTSGLGFLYMLASQFILAVGTGLVLLYIIVRANQLIDE
;
A
#
# COMPACT_ATOMS: atom_id res chain seq x y z
N MET A 1 16.12 30.85 -1.02
CA MET A 1 15.52 30.35 -2.26
C MET A 1 14.08 29.98 -1.93
N PRO A 2 13.08 30.19 -2.80
CA PRO A 2 11.75 29.63 -2.58
C PRO A 2 11.88 28.11 -2.41
N PRO A 3 11.09 27.49 -1.51
CA PRO A 3 11.15 26.05 -1.33
C PRO A 3 10.81 25.36 -2.65
N SER A 4 11.70 24.47 -3.09
CA SER A 4 11.48 23.57 -4.22
C SER A 4 10.15 22.85 -4.00
N ARG A 5 9.26 22.89 -5.00
CA ARG A 5 8.00 22.13 -4.94
C ARG A 5 8.27 20.75 -5.53
N PRO A 6 8.14 19.65 -4.75
CA PRO A 6 8.33 18.32 -5.29
C PRO A 6 7.43 18.09 -6.50
N PHE A 7 7.96 17.43 -7.52
CA PHE A 7 7.25 17.08 -8.77
C PHE A 7 6.90 18.27 -9.69
N PHE A 8 7.37 19.49 -9.44
CA PHE A 8 7.15 20.62 -10.34
C PHE A 8 8.47 21.12 -10.90
N ASP A 9 8.49 21.43 -12.19
CA ASP A 9 9.62 22.08 -12.86
C ASP A 9 9.82 23.49 -12.24
N PRO A 10 11.02 23.82 -11.74
CA PRO A 10 11.31 25.10 -11.11
C PRO A 10 11.32 26.29 -12.09
N ASP A 11 11.55 26.05 -13.38
CA ASP A 11 11.63 27.08 -14.42
C ASP A 11 10.26 27.34 -15.07
N THR A 12 9.49 26.28 -15.33
CA THR A 12 8.17 26.38 -16.01
C THR A 12 6.98 26.36 -15.04
N GLY A 13 7.16 25.80 -13.84
CA GLY A 13 6.09 25.59 -12.87
C GLY A 13 5.08 24.50 -13.27
N GLU A 14 5.36 23.74 -14.32
CA GLU A 14 4.52 22.63 -14.78
C GLU A 14 4.77 21.36 -13.93
N LEU A 15 3.76 20.48 -13.87
CA LEU A 15 3.87 19.19 -13.19
C LEU A 15 4.79 18.27 -14.00
N ASP A 16 5.90 17.86 -13.40
CA ASP A 16 6.79 16.86 -13.97
C ASP A 16 6.26 15.46 -13.64
N THR A 17 5.80 14.76 -14.68
CA THR A 17 5.21 13.43 -14.54
C THR A 17 6.25 12.34 -14.35
N ASP A 18 7.50 12.55 -14.76
CA ASP A 18 8.52 11.51 -14.68
C ASP A 18 8.91 11.20 -13.22
N PRO A 19 9.27 12.18 -12.38
CA PRO A 19 9.52 11.98 -10.94
C PRO A 19 8.28 11.47 -10.20
N LEU A 20 7.08 11.89 -10.64
CA LEU A 20 5.82 11.42 -10.06
C LEU A 20 5.64 9.91 -10.28
N ILE A 21 5.89 9.43 -11.49
CA ILE A 21 5.80 8.00 -11.82
C ILE A 21 6.89 7.22 -11.10
N GLU A 22 8.11 7.75 -11.05
CA GLU A 22 9.23 7.12 -10.32
C GLU A 22 8.88 6.89 -8.85
N GLU A 23 8.16 7.82 -8.21
CA GLU A 23 7.70 7.65 -6.83
C GLU A 23 6.49 6.73 -6.67
N ALA A 24 5.65 6.62 -7.70
CA ALA A 24 4.53 5.70 -7.69
C ALA A 24 4.96 4.21 -7.71
N ILE A 25 6.13 3.91 -8.29
CA ILE A 25 6.67 2.54 -8.39
C ILE A 25 6.92 1.92 -7.00
N PRO A 26 7.71 2.51 -6.08
CA PRO A 26 7.96 1.91 -4.77
C PRO A 26 6.68 1.80 -3.93
N LEU A 27 5.77 2.78 -4.01
CA LEU A 27 4.46 2.70 -3.37
C LEU A 27 3.64 1.52 -3.88
N THR A 28 3.58 1.33 -5.20
CA THR A 28 2.84 0.23 -5.82
C THR A 28 3.44 -1.12 -5.43
N ARG A 29 4.77 -1.24 -5.35
CA ARG A 29 5.45 -2.46 -4.87
C ARG A 29 5.08 -2.77 -3.43
N LEU A 30 5.08 -1.78 -2.54
CA LEU A 30 4.72 -1.94 -1.13
C LEU A 30 3.26 -2.37 -0.97
N ILE A 31 2.33 -1.65 -1.62
CA ILE A 31 0.90 -1.95 -1.61
C ILE A 31 0.66 -3.36 -2.19
N GLY A 32 1.28 -3.67 -3.32
CA GLY A 32 1.18 -4.98 -3.97
C GLY A 32 1.64 -6.11 -3.05
N ALA A 33 2.76 -5.94 -2.34
CA ALA A 33 3.24 -6.92 -1.37
C ALA A 33 2.24 -7.14 -0.22
N ILE A 34 1.67 -6.07 0.35
CA ILE A 34 0.67 -6.16 1.42
C ILE A 34 -0.58 -6.89 0.93
N VAL A 35 -1.08 -6.53 -0.26
CA VAL A 35 -2.26 -7.17 -0.87
C VAL A 35 -2.00 -8.65 -1.08
N LEU A 36 -0.84 -9.04 -1.63
CA LEU A 36 -0.49 -10.45 -1.83
C LEU A 36 -0.49 -11.24 -0.52
N VAL A 37 0.01 -10.65 0.57
CA VAL A 37 -0.02 -11.30 1.89
C VAL A 37 -1.44 -11.38 2.44
N ALA A 38 -2.23 -10.30 2.31
CA ALA A 38 -3.63 -10.27 2.76
C ALA A 38 -4.55 -11.20 1.97
N LEU A 39 -4.19 -11.55 0.73
CA LEU A 39 -4.90 -12.53 -0.08
C LEU A 39 -4.77 -13.95 0.48
N VAL A 40 -3.70 -14.27 1.21
CA VAL A 40 -3.49 -15.62 1.73
C VAL A 40 -4.66 -16.06 2.63
N PRO A 41 -5.01 -15.36 3.74
CA PRO A 41 -6.17 -15.75 4.54
C PRO A 41 -7.50 -15.74 3.77
N LEU A 42 -7.66 -14.83 2.79
CA LEU A 42 -8.85 -14.76 1.93
C LEU A 42 -9.00 -16.02 1.08
N LEU A 43 -7.92 -16.51 0.47
CA LEU A 43 -7.91 -17.74 -0.31
C LEU A 43 -8.18 -18.97 0.58
N PHE A 44 -7.58 -19.02 1.78
CA PHE A 44 -7.91 -20.05 2.77
C PHE A 44 -9.41 -20.03 3.13
N ARG A 45 -9.98 -18.86 3.39
CA ARG A 45 -11.43 -18.73 3.64
C ARG A 45 -12.26 -19.27 2.46
N ALA A 46 -11.88 -18.94 1.23
CA ALA A 46 -12.61 -19.37 0.04
C ALA A 46 -12.55 -20.90 -0.16
N VAL A 47 -11.36 -21.49 -0.02
CA VAL A 47 -11.17 -22.94 -0.18
C VAL A 47 -11.85 -23.72 0.94
N PHE A 48 -11.61 -23.36 2.21
CA PHE A 48 -12.13 -24.12 3.34
C PHE A 48 -13.62 -23.86 3.60
N GLY A 49 -14.08 -22.63 3.39
CA GLY A 49 -15.49 -22.27 3.54
C GLY A 49 -16.35 -22.69 2.35
N GLY A 50 -15.87 -22.49 1.12
CA GLY A 50 -16.63 -22.78 -0.09
C GLY A 50 -16.53 -24.23 -0.56
N LEU A 51 -15.34 -24.83 -0.51
CA LEU A 51 -15.09 -26.15 -1.08
C LEU A 51 -15.29 -27.29 -0.07
N LEU A 52 -14.99 -27.06 1.21
CA LEU A 52 -15.01 -28.08 2.26
C LEU A 52 -16.19 -27.97 3.23
N GLY A 53 -17.03 -26.94 3.13
CA GLY A 53 -18.23 -26.76 3.96
C GLY A 53 -17.94 -26.47 5.45
N LEU A 54 -16.73 -26.01 5.80
CA LEU A 54 -16.32 -25.69 7.18
C LEU A 54 -16.72 -24.25 7.55
N THR A 55 -18.02 -23.97 7.73
CA THR A 55 -18.59 -22.62 7.54
C THR A 55 -19.09 -21.87 8.77
N SER A 56 -18.35 -21.76 9.88
CA SER A 56 -18.75 -20.76 10.89
C SER A 56 -17.60 -20.03 11.58
N GLY A 57 -16.83 -20.70 12.43
CA GLY A 57 -15.76 -20.04 13.20
C GLY A 57 -14.52 -19.67 12.38
N LEU A 58 -14.01 -20.63 11.59
CA LEU A 58 -12.75 -20.45 10.86
C LEU A 58 -12.85 -19.39 9.76
N GLY A 59 -13.99 -19.34 9.04
CA GLY A 59 -14.20 -18.34 8.00
C GLY A 59 -14.17 -16.91 8.53
N PHE A 60 -14.72 -16.67 9.73
CA PHE A 60 -14.64 -15.38 10.41
C PHE A 60 -13.20 -15.04 10.82
N LEU A 61 -12.46 -16.00 11.39
CA LEU A 61 -11.06 -15.79 11.79
C LEU A 61 -10.16 -15.44 10.59
N TYR A 62 -10.33 -16.12 9.45
CA TYR A 62 -9.58 -15.80 8.24
C TYR A 62 -9.93 -14.42 7.67
N MET A 63 -11.19 -14.02 7.74
CA MET A 63 -11.60 -12.65 7.37
C MET A 63 -10.90 -11.62 8.26
N LEU A 64 -10.95 -11.83 9.58
CA LEU A 64 -10.32 -10.94 10.55
C LEU A 64 -8.81 -10.86 10.36
N ALA A 65 -8.15 -11.98 10.07
CA ALA A 65 -6.72 -12.02 9.76
C ALA A 65 -6.38 -11.20 8.51
N SER A 66 -7.17 -11.33 7.44
CA SER A 66 -6.97 -10.52 6.22
C SER A 66 -7.15 -9.02 6.51
N GLN A 67 -8.21 -8.64 7.23
CA GLN A 67 -8.44 -7.25 7.62
C GLN A 67 -7.32 -6.70 8.50
N PHE A 68 -6.81 -7.49 9.44
CA PHE A 68 -5.68 -7.11 10.28
C PHE A 68 -4.42 -6.82 9.45
N ILE A 69 -4.09 -7.70 8.50
CA ILE A 69 -2.94 -7.50 7.60
C ILE A 69 -3.12 -6.21 6.78
N LEU A 70 -4.31 -5.97 6.23
CA LEU A 70 -4.60 -4.75 5.47
C LEU A 70 -4.51 -3.50 6.34
N ALA A 71 -4.99 -3.54 7.58
CA ALA A 71 -4.92 -2.40 8.50
C ALA A 71 -3.47 -2.06 8.87
N VAL A 72 -2.69 -3.07 9.26
CA VAL A 72 -1.26 -2.90 9.55
C VAL A 72 -0.50 -2.42 8.32
N GLY A 73 -0.73 -3.04 7.17
CA GLY A 73 -0.11 -2.67 5.91
C GLY A 73 -0.44 -1.24 5.48
N THR A 74 -1.69 -0.79 5.69
CA THR A 74 -2.08 0.61 5.45
C THR A 74 -1.28 1.55 6.34
N GLY A 75 -1.09 1.21 7.62
CA GLY A 75 -0.23 1.98 8.52
C GLY A 75 1.22 2.06 8.03
N LEU A 76 1.78 0.96 7.52
CA LEU A 76 3.13 0.95 6.93
C LEU A 76 3.24 1.82 5.68
N VAL A 77 2.23 1.79 4.80
CA VAL A 77 2.19 2.65 3.60
C VAL A 77 2.16 4.12 4.00
N LEU A 78 1.36 4.50 5.00
CA LEU A 78 1.31 5.89 5.50
C LEU A 78 2.65 6.32 6.10
N LEU A 79 3.31 5.46 6.87
CA LEU A 79 4.65 5.75 7.40
C LEU A 79 5.67 5.95 6.28
N TYR A 80 5.64 5.09 5.25
CA TYR A 80 6.50 5.25 4.07
C TYR A 80 6.26 6.59 3.38
N ILE A 81 4.99 6.97 3.14
CA ILE A 81 4.64 8.24 2.51
C ILE A 81 5.20 9.43 3.30
N ILE A 82 5.05 9.43 4.63
CA ILE A 82 5.55 10.51 5.48
C ILE A 82 7.08 10.62 5.40
N VAL A 83 7.78 9.50 5.56
CA VAL A 83 9.25 9.47 5.50
C VAL A 83 9.74 9.95 4.15
N ARG A 84 9.11 9.50 3.06
CA ARG A 84 9.49 9.86 1.71
C ARG A 84 9.19 11.32 1.38
N ALA A 85 8.05 11.85 1.82
CA ALA A 85 7.72 13.26 1.66
C ALA A 85 8.77 14.16 2.33
N ASN A 86 9.27 13.80 3.51
CA ASN A 86 10.34 14.55 4.16
C ASN A 86 11.66 14.47 3.38
N GLN A 87 12.02 13.29 2.86
CA GLN A 87 13.23 13.13 2.03
C GLN A 87 13.19 13.99 0.77
N LEU A 88 12.04 14.05 0.09
CA LEU A 88 11.86 14.88 -1.11
C LEU A 88 11.91 16.39 -0.85
N ILE A 89 11.75 16.82 0.41
CA ILE A 89 11.87 18.22 0.82
C ILE A 89 13.32 18.55 1.18
N ASP A 90 14.06 17.58 1.70
CA ASP A 90 15.47 17.73 2.10
C ASP A 90 16.44 17.61 0.90
N GLU A 91 15.98 17.08 -0.23
CA GLU A 91 16.67 17.05 -1.54
C GLU A 91 16.61 18.41 -2.25
#